data_AF-A0A957AED2-F1
#
_entry.id   AF-A0A957AED2-F1
#
_cell.length_a   1.000
_cell.length_b   1.000
_cell.length_c   1.000
_cell.angle_alpha   90.00
_cell.angle_beta   90.00
_cell.angle_gamma   90.00
#
_symmetry.space_group_name_H-M   'P 1'
#
loop_
_entity.id
_entity.type
_entity.pdbx_description
1 polymer ?
#
loop_
_entity_poly.entity_id
_entity_poly.type
_entity_poly.pdbx_seq_one_letter_code
_entity_poly.pdbx_strand_id
1 'polypeptide(L)'
;MKAQRSRAPRWWAGALIATAVVVFTLVAPSDFAGAQTEPDETQAVKEAPERITTLDDLGFGDSAAFGAAAQLDFFFSGSGDYEIGDGSRLVVDLTHSNLLDPEQSAVAVAFNDRPLRAIQLDETNITGGSYEIAVPADLIEEDFNKLSFTFNMTTGLFCESSAGAALFATILGSTFFEMDFADDPPIPVLQDPNLSQYPYPFFRPGYPIVAPVIIGIPDNPTGDDLTAAYQLATGLATRVFFELDLVRIRRVNTLTDDELRRHQ
;
A
#
# COMPACT_ATOMS: atom_id res chain seq x y z
N MET A 1 -39.17 -67.03 31.93
CA MET A 1 -38.64 -65.66 31.79
C MET A 1 -39.52 -64.71 32.61
N LYS A 2 -39.11 -64.50 33.85
CA LYS A 2 -39.60 -63.53 34.84
C LYS A 2 -38.61 -63.63 35.99
N ALA A 3 -37.92 -62.56 36.36
CA ALA A 3 -37.32 -62.44 37.68
C ALA A 3 -37.09 -60.97 37.99
N GLN A 4 -37.67 -60.57 39.09
CA GLN A 4 -37.88 -59.22 39.56
C GLN A 4 -37.01 -59.00 40.80
N ARG A 5 -36.34 -57.85 40.85
CA ARG A 5 -35.82 -57.13 42.03
C ARG A 5 -34.87 -57.87 42.99
N SER A 6 -33.75 -57.21 43.28
CA SER A 6 -33.37 -56.95 44.68
C SER A 6 -32.42 -55.75 44.79
N ARG A 7 -32.69 -54.90 45.79
CA ARG A 7 -31.81 -53.86 46.33
C ARG A 7 -30.84 -54.53 47.32
N ALA A 8 -29.64 -53.96 47.50
CA ALA A 8 -28.97 -53.57 48.77
C ALA A 8 -27.42 -53.46 48.54
N PRO A 9 -26.56 -53.14 49.55
CA PRO A 9 -26.19 -51.75 49.84
C PRO A 9 -24.68 -51.53 50.15
N ARG A 10 -24.29 -50.25 50.37
CA ARG A 10 -23.48 -49.74 51.50
C ARG A 10 -22.07 -50.36 51.85
N TRP A 11 -21.04 -49.50 51.73
CA TRP A 11 -19.86 -49.25 52.61
C TRP A 11 -18.45 -49.84 52.34
N TRP A 12 -17.51 -48.89 52.22
CA TRP A 12 -16.24 -48.69 52.95
C TRP A 12 -15.02 -49.64 52.81
N ALA A 13 -13.93 -48.95 52.46
CA ALA A 13 -12.57 -49.04 53.02
C ALA A 13 -11.68 -50.22 52.63
N GLY A 14 -10.77 -49.93 51.70
CA GLY A 14 -9.49 -50.61 51.58
C GLY A 14 -8.41 -49.58 51.24
N ALA A 15 -7.72 -49.09 52.27
CA ALA A 15 -6.46 -48.37 52.11
C ALA A 15 -5.33 -49.39 51.96
N LEU A 16 -4.50 -49.27 50.93
CA LEU A 16 -3.16 -49.83 50.92
C LEU A 16 -2.22 -48.80 50.31
N ILE A 17 -1.34 -48.33 51.20
CA ILE A 17 -0.26 -47.40 50.99
C ILE A 17 0.81 -48.11 50.14
N ALA A 18 1.10 -47.58 48.96
CA ALA A 18 2.31 -47.91 48.21
C ALA A 18 3.20 -46.68 48.19
N THR A 19 4.24 -46.72 49.02
CA THR A 19 5.30 -45.72 49.12
C THR A 19 6.13 -45.77 47.85
N ALA A 20 5.86 -44.89 46.89
CA ALA A 20 6.73 -44.67 45.74
C ALA A 20 7.79 -43.64 46.13
N VAL A 21 9.03 -44.10 46.26
CA VAL A 21 10.21 -43.24 46.36
C VAL A 21 10.38 -42.54 45.01
N VAL A 22 9.95 -41.29 44.92
CA VAL A 22 10.24 -40.44 43.77
C VAL A 22 11.63 -39.85 43.98
N VAL A 23 12.58 -40.36 43.22
CA VAL A 23 13.91 -39.78 43.08
C VAL A 23 13.74 -38.44 42.36
N PHE A 24 13.90 -37.34 43.09
CA PHE A 24 14.02 -36.01 42.48
C PHE A 24 15.40 -35.90 41.85
N THR A 25 15.48 -36.15 40.53
CA THR A 25 16.64 -35.67 39.78
C THR A 25 16.54 -34.14 39.71
N LEU A 26 17.52 -33.46 40.32
CA LEU A 26 17.76 -32.03 40.13
C LEU A 26 18.01 -31.80 38.63
N VAL A 27 16.95 -31.44 37.91
CA VAL A 27 17.08 -30.82 36.59
C VAL A 27 17.55 -29.41 36.88
N ALA A 28 18.81 -29.12 36.53
CA ALA A 28 19.33 -27.76 36.55
C ALA A 28 18.40 -26.87 35.71
N PRO A 29 18.16 -25.60 36.13
CA PRO A 29 17.46 -24.68 35.25
C PRO A 29 18.28 -24.58 33.97
N SER A 30 17.70 -25.02 32.86
CA SER A 30 18.22 -24.68 31.55
C SER A 30 18.11 -23.17 31.46
N ASP A 31 19.26 -22.50 31.43
CA ASP A 31 19.34 -21.09 31.05
C ASP A 31 18.65 -20.96 29.69
N PHE A 32 17.38 -20.55 29.70
CA PHE A 32 16.75 -19.93 28.54
C PHE A 32 17.37 -18.53 28.39
N ALA A 33 18.66 -18.49 28.11
CA ALA A 33 19.23 -17.44 27.31
C ALA A 33 18.72 -17.70 25.88
N GLY A 34 17.45 -17.35 25.66
CA GLY A 34 16.98 -17.07 24.32
C GLY A 34 17.82 -15.89 23.85
N ALA A 35 18.91 -16.18 23.14
CA ALA A 35 19.49 -15.22 22.24
C ALA A 35 18.35 -14.82 21.31
N GLN A 36 17.75 -13.65 21.57
CA GLN A 36 17.04 -12.94 20.54
C GLN A 36 18.09 -12.75 19.46
N THR A 37 18.06 -13.60 18.43
CA THR A 37 18.72 -13.31 17.18
C THR A 37 18.15 -11.97 16.76
N GLU A 38 18.99 -10.93 16.81
CA GLU A 38 18.69 -9.64 16.19
C GLU A 38 18.11 -9.95 14.81
N PRO A 39 16.94 -9.38 14.46
CA PRO A 39 16.44 -9.49 13.10
C PRO A 39 17.56 -9.08 12.17
N ASP A 40 17.87 -9.95 11.20
CA ASP A 40 18.84 -9.71 10.15
C ASP A 40 18.49 -8.38 9.45
N GLU A 41 19.14 -7.29 9.87
CA GLU A 41 18.93 -5.90 9.43
C GLU A 41 19.23 -5.70 7.93
N THR A 42 19.59 -6.76 7.20
CA THR A 42 19.88 -6.73 5.77
C THR A 42 18.63 -6.78 4.88
N GLN A 43 17.41 -6.85 5.43
CA GLN A 43 16.16 -6.97 4.66
C GLN A 43 15.31 -5.70 4.51
N ALA A 44 15.78 -4.53 4.99
CA ALA A 44 15.16 -3.24 4.66
C ALA A 44 16.07 -2.44 3.71
N VAL A 45 16.41 -3.02 2.56
CA VAL A 45 16.94 -2.22 1.46
C VAL A 45 15.81 -1.32 0.98
N LYS A 46 15.96 -0.04 1.31
CA LYS A 46 15.18 1.14 0.89
C LYS A 46 15.13 1.21 -0.65
N GLU A 47 14.12 0.60 -1.27
CA GLU A 47 13.91 0.71 -2.72
C GLU A 47 13.25 2.05 -3.04
N ALA A 48 13.90 2.87 -3.88
CA ALA A 48 13.36 4.13 -4.39
C ALA A 48 12.03 3.90 -5.13
N PRO A 49 11.15 4.91 -5.26
CA PRO A 49 9.92 4.76 -6.01
C PRO A 49 10.21 4.29 -7.44
N GLU A 50 9.35 3.39 -7.94
CA GLU A 50 9.42 2.94 -9.31
C GLU A 50 9.17 4.13 -10.24
N ARG A 51 10.04 4.29 -11.24
CA ARG A 51 9.85 5.33 -12.28
C ARG A 51 8.65 5.06 -13.16
N ILE A 52 8.32 3.79 -13.38
CA ILE A 52 7.24 3.34 -14.25
C ILE A 52 6.28 2.52 -13.41
N THR A 53 5.00 2.88 -13.43
CA THR A 53 3.94 2.10 -12.77
C THR A 53 2.85 1.83 -13.80
N THR A 54 2.56 0.56 -14.05
CA THR A 54 1.49 0.11 -14.96
C THR A 54 0.17 -0.06 -14.22
N LEU A 55 -0.95 -0.17 -14.95
CA LEU A 55 -2.24 -0.54 -14.36
C LEU A 55 -2.24 -1.98 -13.82
N ASP A 56 -1.43 -2.88 -14.40
CA ASP A 56 -1.21 -4.24 -13.88
C ASP A 56 -0.52 -4.22 -12.51
N ASP A 57 0.50 -3.37 -12.32
CA ASP A 57 1.21 -3.24 -11.03
C ASP A 57 0.28 -2.75 -9.92
N LEU A 58 -0.72 -1.94 -10.29
CA LEU A 58 -1.78 -1.46 -9.38
C LEU A 58 -2.91 -2.47 -9.18
N GLY A 59 -2.90 -3.60 -9.90
CA GLY A 59 -3.90 -4.68 -9.80
C GLY A 59 -5.21 -4.43 -10.54
N PHE A 60 -5.26 -3.46 -11.46
CA PHE A 60 -6.47 -3.19 -12.26
C PHE A 60 -6.64 -4.17 -13.43
N GLY A 61 -5.55 -4.51 -14.12
CA GLY A 61 -5.62 -5.27 -15.38
C GLY A 61 -6.36 -4.53 -16.49
N ASP A 62 -6.74 -5.28 -17.52
CA ASP A 62 -7.55 -4.76 -18.63
C ASP A 62 -8.94 -4.31 -18.14
N SER A 63 -9.27 -3.05 -18.40
CA SER A 63 -10.49 -2.40 -17.91
C SER A 63 -11.37 -1.97 -19.08
N ALA A 64 -12.53 -2.61 -19.22
CA ALA A 64 -13.48 -2.36 -20.30
C ALA A 64 -14.56 -1.33 -19.91
N ALA A 65 -14.77 -0.36 -20.79
CA ALA A 65 -15.86 0.62 -20.75
C ALA A 65 -16.96 0.19 -21.74
N PHE A 66 -18.22 0.35 -21.35
CA PHE A 66 -19.38 -0.04 -22.17
C PHE A 66 -20.41 1.09 -22.30
N GLY A 67 -21.07 1.14 -23.45
CA GLY A 67 -22.15 2.09 -23.75
C GLY A 67 -21.66 3.36 -24.44
N ALA A 68 -22.60 4.20 -24.86
CA ALA A 68 -22.31 5.38 -25.68
C ALA A 68 -21.49 6.45 -24.93
N ALA A 69 -21.64 6.50 -23.60
CA ALA A 69 -20.80 7.32 -22.74
C ALA A 69 -20.37 6.49 -21.53
N ALA A 70 -19.08 6.54 -21.22
CA ALA A 70 -18.50 5.80 -20.11
C ALA A 70 -17.31 6.58 -19.53
N GLN A 71 -16.98 6.29 -18.27
CA GLN A 71 -15.85 6.87 -17.56
C GLN A 71 -15.07 5.75 -16.87
N LEU A 72 -13.75 5.78 -17.01
CA LEU A 72 -12.83 4.97 -16.20
C LEU A 72 -11.86 5.90 -15.48
N ASP A 73 -11.66 5.67 -14.19
CA ASP A 73 -10.73 6.44 -13.36
C ASP A 73 -9.75 5.49 -12.68
N PHE A 74 -8.47 5.83 -12.74
CA PHE A 74 -7.36 5.11 -12.13
C PHE A 74 -6.56 6.07 -11.25
N PHE A 75 -5.96 5.53 -10.19
CA PHE A 75 -5.21 6.33 -9.22
C PHE A 75 -3.78 5.81 -9.13
N PHE A 76 -2.83 6.68 -9.42
CA PHE A 76 -1.40 6.44 -9.29
C PHE A 76 -0.89 7.13 -8.03
N SER A 77 0.19 6.61 -7.44
CA SER A 77 0.91 7.31 -6.38
C SER A 77 1.44 8.66 -6.87
N GLY A 78 1.49 9.62 -5.96
CA GLY A 78 2.09 10.92 -6.21
C GLY A 78 3.62 10.92 -6.18
N SER A 79 4.19 12.10 -6.39
CA SER A 79 5.65 12.30 -6.29
C SER A 79 6.19 12.16 -4.87
N GLY A 80 5.33 12.18 -3.85
CA GLY A 80 5.76 12.20 -2.44
C GLY A 80 6.70 13.36 -2.16
N ASP A 81 7.82 13.06 -1.50
CA ASP A 81 8.88 14.03 -1.20
C ASP A 81 9.89 14.20 -2.35
N TYR A 82 9.69 13.57 -3.51
CA TYR A 82 10.66 13.60 -4.60
C TYR A 82 10.45 14.80 -5.52
N GLU A 83 11.56 15.43 -5.93
CA GLU A 83 11.52 16.47 -6.95
C GLU A 83 11.30 15.86 -8.34
N ILE A 84 10.37 16.44 -9.09
CA ILE A 84 9.94 15.96 -10.41
C ILE A 84 10.62 16.80 -11.50
N GLY A 85 11.20 16.12 -12.49
CA GLY A 85 11.71 16.71 -13.71
C GLY A 85 10.61 16.95 -14.75
N ASP A 86 10.99 17.54 -15.89
CA ASP A 86 10.04 17.91 -16.96
C ASP A 86 9.70 16.74 -17.92
N GLY A 87 10.27 15.56 -17.72
CA GLY A 87 10.17 14.42 -18.65
C GLY A 87 9.04 13.43 -18.39
N SER A 88 8.16 13.69 -17.41
CA SER A 88 7.10 12.75 -17.03
C SER A 88 6.11 12.51 -18.18
N ARG A 89 5.63 11.27 -18.32
CA ARG A 89 4.75 10.88 -19.42
C ARG A 89 3.76 9.78 -19.05
N LEU A 90 2.66 9.75 -19.77
CA LEU A 90 1.69 8.68 -19.77
C LEU A 90 1.76 7.93 -21.09
N VAL A 91 1.78 6.61 -21.05
CA VAL A 91 1.59 5.75 -22.22
C VAL A 91 0.26 5.04 -22.07
N VAL A 92 -0.68 5.38 -22.96
CA VAL A 92 -2.02 4.81 -22.97
C VAL A 92 -2.10 3.72 -24.03
N ASP A 93 -2.38 2.51 -23.59
CA ASP A 93 -2.65 1.38 -24.45
C ASP A 93 -4.14 1.06 -24.43
N LEU A 94 -4.76 1.02 -25.61
CA LEU A 94 -6.20 0.79 -25.72
C LEU A 94 -6.58 -0.08 -26.91
N THR A 95 -7.76 -0.68 -26.82
CA THR A 95 -8.47 -1.35 -27.91
C THR A 95 -9.93 -0.92 -27.92
N HIS A 96 -10.64 -1.13 -29.02
CA HIS A 96 -12.07 -0.86 -29.06
C HIS A 96 -12.81 -1.74 -30.06
N SER A 97 -14.14 -1.66 -30.02
CA SER A 97 -15.02 -2.32 -30.97
C SER A 97 -14.75 -1.90 -32.41
N ASN A 98 -14.61 -2.87 -33.30
CA ASN A 98 -14.44 -2.65 -34.74
C ASN A 98 -15.70 -2.12 -35.45
N LEU A 99 -16.79 -1.87 -34.73
CA LEU A 99 -18.06 -1.36 -35.25
C LEU A 99 -18.31 0.11 -34.89
N LEU A 100 -17.39 0.76 -34.17
CA LEU A 100 -17.52 2.19 -33.87
C LEU A 100 -17.37 3.03 -35.14
N ASP A 101 -18.11 4.12 -35.20
CA ASP A 101 -17.94 5.16 -36.21
C ASP A 101 -16.68 5.96 -35.86
N PRO A 102 -15.61 5.89 -36.68
CA PRO A 102 -14.35 6.56 -36.40
C PRO A 102 -14.50 8.08 -36.35
N GLU A 103 -15.42 8.68 -37.10
CA GLU A 103 -15.57 10.15 -37.14
C GLU A 103 -16.26 10.72 -35.89
N GLN A 104 -16.94 9.88 -35.11
CA GLN A 104 -17.77 10.30 -33.99
C GLN A 104 -17.40 9.65 -32.65
N SER A 105 -16.48 8.69 -32.66
CA SER A 105 -16.04 7.97 -31.47
C SER A 105 -14.65 8.41 -31.03
N ALA A 106 -14.51 8.75 -29.74
CA ALA A 106 -13.26 9.20 -29.16
C ALA A 106 -13.20 8.92 -27.67
N VAL A 107 -11.98 8.89 -27.14
CA VAL A 107 -11.69 8.93 -25.71
C VAL A 107 -10.92 10.19 -25.37
N ALA A 108 -11.37 10.92 -24.36
CA ALA A 108 -10.63 12.01 -23.76
C ALA A 108 -9.84 11.50 -22.56
N VAL A 109 -8.54 11.76 -22.55
CA VAL A 109 -7.60 11.45 -21.48
C VAL A 109 -7.36 12.70 -20.67
N ALA A 110 -7.59 12.63 -19.36
CA ALA A 110 -7.33 13.71 -18.43
C ALA A 110 -6.47 13.22 -17.27
N PHE A 111 -5.62 14.10 -16.75
CA PHE A 111 -4.77 13.85 -15.60
C PHE A 111 -5.03 14.94 -14.56
N ASN A 112 -5.37 14.56 -13.34
CA ASN A 112 -5.83 15.47 -12.28
C ASN A 112 -6.87 16.49 -12.77
N ASP A 113 -7.91 15.97 -13.41
CA ASP A 113 -9.03 16.74 -13.98
C ASP A 113 -8.67 17.71 -15.11
N ARG A 114 -7.41 17.76 -15.56
CA ARG A 114 -6.98 18.52 -16.72
C ARG A 114 -6.95 17.64 -17.99
N PRO A 115 -7.74 17.94 -19.03
CA PRO A 115 -7.67 17.23 -20.29
C PRO A 115 -6.29 17.39 -20.93
N LEU A 116 -5.66 16.27 -21.28
CA LEU A 116 -4.34 16.24 -21.93
C LEU A 116 -4.45 15.92 -23.42
N ARG A 117 -5.29 14.94 -23.79
CA ARG A 117 -5.41 14.47 -25.17
C ARG A 117 -6.79 13.89 -25.45
N ALA A 118 -7.29 14.08 -26.66
CA ALA A 118 -8.37 13.27 -27.22
C ALA A 118 -7.79 12.30 -28.25
N ILE A 119 -8.21 11.05 -28.19
CA ILE A 119 -7.79 9.97 -29.09
C ILE A 119 -9.04 9.50 -29.84
N GLN A 120 -8.98 9.53 -31.16
CA GLN A 120 -10.03 9.00 -32.02
C GLN A 120 -10.02 7.47 -31.96
N LEU A 121 -11.19 6.84 -31.90
CA LEU A 121 -11.33 5.38 -31.93
C LEU A 121 -11.55 4.95 -33.37
N ASP A 122 -10.47 4.61 -34.08
CA ASP A 122 -10.45 4.41 -35.52
C ASP A 122 -9.79 3.07 -35.92
N GLU A 123 -9.60 2.83 -37.22
CA GLU A 123 -9.08 1.56 -37.70
C GLU A 123 -7.64 1.26 -37.22
N THR A 124 -6.91 2.26 -36.73
CA THR A 124 -5.52 2.11 -36.28
C THR A 124 -5.39 1.54 -34.87
N ASN A 125 -6.45 1.60 -34.05
CA ASN A 125 -6.42 1.20 -32.65
C ASN A 125 -7.50 0.19 -32.23
N ILE A 126 -8.15 -0.46 -33.20
CA ILE A 126 -9.10 -1.57 -32.94
C ILE A 126 -8.45 -2.70 -32.13
N THR A 127 -7.31 -3.22 -32.58
CA THR A 127 -6.63 -4.37 -31.96
C THR A 127 -5.47 -3.98 -31.04
N GLY A 128 -5.23 -2.68 -30.89
CA GLY A 128 -4.16 -2.14 -30.06
C GLY A 128 -3.64 -0.83 -30.61
N GLY A 129 -3.81 0.25 -29.87
CA GLY A 129 -3.15 1.53 -30.09
C GLY A 129 -2.38 1.94 -28.84
N SER A 130 -1.20 2.55 -29.05
CA SER A 130 -0.34 3.05 -27.97
C SER A 130 -0.07 4.54 -28.18
N TYR A 131 -0.31 5.33 -27.13
CA TYR A 131 -0.27 6.78 -27.20
C TYR A 131 0.56 7.35 -26.07
N GLU A 132 1.72 7.90 -26.42
CA GLU A 132 2.54 8.69 -25.49
C GLU A 132 1.97 10.11 -25.35
N ILE A 133 1.86 10.57 -24.11
CA ILE A 133 1.29 11.85 -23.72
C ILE A 133 2.21 12.46 -22.66
N ALA A 134 2.78 13.63 -22.94
CA ALA A 134 3.59 14.35 -21.95
C ALA A 134 2.71 14.82 -20.78
N VAL A 135 3.20 14.64 -19.56
CA VAL A 135 2.55 15.09 -18.32
C VAL A 135 3.37 16.24 -17.74
N PRO A 136 2.86 17.48 -17.78
CA PRO A 136 3.52 18.63 -17.16
C PRO A 136 3.78 18.39 -15.66
N ALA A 137 4.98 18.73 -15.19
CA ALA A 137 5.38 18.55 -13.79
C ALA A 137 4.45 19.27 -12.79
N ASP A 138 3.89 20.42 -13.18
CA ASP A 138 2.94 21.19 -12.36
C ASP A 138 1.59 20.49 -12.12
N LEU A 139 1.30 19.44 -12.88
CA LEU A 139 0.09 18.63 -12.69
C LEU A 139 0.31 17.43 -11.78
N ILE A 140 1.55 17.08 -11.44
CA ILE A 140 1.82 15.91 -10.61
C ILE A 140 1.67 16.31 -9.15
N GLU A 141 0.69 15.70 -8.49
CA GLU A 141 0.43 15.89 -7.08
C GLU A 141 1.31 14.96 -6.23
N GLU A 142 1.61 15.38 -5.00
CA GLU A 142 2.48 14.63 -4.08
C GLU A 142 1.82 13.35 -3.54
N ASP A 143 0.51 13.36 -3.31
CA ASP A 143 -0.18 12.26 -2.64
C ASP A 143 -0.64 11.19 -3.63
N PHE A 144 -1.55 11.55 -4.53
CA PHE A 144 -2.08 10.66 -5.56
C PHE A 144 -2.42 11.45 -6.82
N ASN A 145 -2.33 10.80 -7.97
CA ASN A 145 -2.71 11.36 -9.24
C ASN A 145 -3.86 10.54 -9.82
N LYS A 146 -4.90 11.23 -10.32
CA LYS A 146 -6.04 10.62 -10.98
C LYS A 146 -5.86 10.67 -12.50
N LEU A 147 -5.83 9.50 -13.12
CA LEU A 147 -5.94 9.33 -14.56
C LEU A 147 -7.39 9.00 -14.94
N SER A 148 -7.98 9.80 -15.81
CA SER A 148 -9.38 9.71 -16.20
C SER A 148 -9.53 9.53 -17.71
N PHE A 149 -10.39 8.59 -18.09
CA PHE A 149 -10.75 8.31 -19.48
C PHE A 149 -12.26 8.51 -19.67
N THR A 150 -12.65 9.51 -20.46
CA THR A 150 -14.05 9.76 -20.83
C THR A 150 -14.30 9.32 -22.25
N PHE A 151 -15.17 8.33 -22.42
CA PHE A 151 -15.49 7.77 -23.73
C PHE A 151 -16.77 8.39 -24.27
N ASN A 152 -16.75 8.68 -25.57
CA ASN A 152 -17.94 8.86 -26.39
C ASN A 152 -17.87 7.86 -27.55
N MET A 153 -18.84 6.96 -27.64
CA MET A 153 -18.84 5.84 -28.57
C MET A 153 -20.17 5.77 -29.30
N THR A 154 -20.12 5.55 -30.60
CA THR A 154 -21.31 5.37 -31.44
C THR A 154 -20.99 4.46 -32.60
N THR A 155 -21.97 3.70 -33.09
CA THR A 155 -21.85 2.96 -34.36
C THR A 155 -22.29 3.81 -35.57
N GLY A 156 -22.69 5.07 -35.35
CA GLY A 156 -23.24 5.97 -36.37
C GLY A 156 -24.65 5.60 -36.84
N LEU A 157 -25.25 4.54 -36.28
CA LEU A 157 -26.58 4.07 -36.66
C LEU A 157 -27.68 4.97 -36.09
N PHE A 158 -28.66 5.30 -36.93
CA PHE A 158 -29.84 6.03 -36.50
C PHE A 158 -30.65 5.21 -35.48
N CYS A 159 -30.97 5.82 -34.33
CA CYS A 159 -31.67 5.19 -33.21
C CYS A 159 -30.93 3.96 -32.62
N GLU A 160 -29.60 4.00 -32.54
CA GLU A 160 -28.85 2.98 -31.80
C GLU A 160 -29.17 3.00 -30.30
N SER A 161 -28.96 1.86 -29.64
CA SER A 161 -29.07 1.75 -28.18
C SER A 161 -27.80 2.31 -27.53
N SER A 162 -27.96 3.21 -26.55
CA SER A 162 -26.83 3.72 -25.76
C SER A 162 -26.12 2.66 -24.91
N ALA A 163 -26.70 1.46 -24.79
CA ALA A 163 -26.09 0.29 -24.14
C ALA A 163 -25.87 -0.86 -25.14
N GLY A 164 -25.71 -0.54 -26.43
CA GLY A 164 -25.45 -1.53 -27.46
C GLY A 164 -24.16 -2.32 -27.17
N ALA A 165 -24.19 -3.64 -27.38
CA ALA A 165 -23.04 -4.51 -27.14
C ALA A 165 -21.82 -4.21 -28.03
N ALA A 166 -22.02 -3.46 -29.11
CA ALA A 166 -20.98 -2.97 -30.00
C ALA A 166 -20.28 -1.70 -29.47
N LEU A 167 -20.77 -1.09 -28.39
CA LEU A 167 -20.21 0.13 -27.81
C LEU A 167 -19.31 -0.27 -26.64
N PHE A 168 -18.06 -0.61 -26.96
CA PHE A 168 -17.05 -0.90 -25.96
C PHE A 168 -15.67 -0.44 -26.39
N ALA A 169 -14.86 -0.10 -25.39
CA ALA A 169 -13.43 0.16 -25.48
C ALA A 169 -12.76 -0.39 -24.24
N THR A 170 -11.50 -0.79 -24.34
CA THR A 170 -10.73 -1.36 -23.23
C THR A 170 -9.43 -0.60 -23.10
N ILE A 171 -9.16 -0.10 -21.89
CA ILE A 171 -7.82 0.37 -21.50
C ILE A 171 -7.05 -0.87 -21.04
N LEU A 172 -5.89 -1.11 -21.64
CA LEU A 172 -5.07 -2.28 -21.35
C LEU A 172 -4.27 -2.09 -20.07
N GLY A 173 -4.03 -3.19 -19.34
CA GLY A 173 -3.23 -3.23 -18.11
C GLY A 173 -1.79 -2.72 -18.30
N SER A 174 -1.28 -2.76 -19.53
CA SER A 174 0.02 -2.22 -19.93
C SER A 174 0.09 -0.69 -19.95
N THR A 175 -1.04 0.02 -19.85
CA THR A 175 -1.07 1.47 -19.70
C THR A 175 -0.27 1.87 -18.46
N PHE A 176 0.62 2.84 -18.57
CA PHE A 176 1.51 3.22 -17.49
C PHE A 176 1.75 4.71 -17.38
N PHE A 177 2.04 5.14 -16.16
CA PHE A 177 2.56 6.45 -15.85
C PHE A 177 4.05 6.34 -15.53
N GLU A 178 4.85 7.13 -16.22
CA GLU A 178 6.28 7.27 -15.97
C GLU A 178 6.56 8.64 -15.35
N MET A 179 7.02 8.61 -14.09
CA MET A 179 7.50 9.79 -13.39
C MET A 179 8.98 9.99 -13.69
N ASP A 180 9.29 11.19 -14.18
CA ASP A 180 10.65 11.67 -14.30
C ASP A 180 11.05 12.36 -13.01
N PHE A 181 11.91 11.74 -12.22
CA PHE A 181 12.49 12.37 -11.03
C PHE A 181 13.70 13.21 -11.43
N ALA A 182 13.93 14.31 -10.71
CA ALA A 182 15.04 15.22 -11.00
C ALA A 182 16.42 14.56 -10.83
N ASP A 183 16.52 13.56 -9.95
CA ASP A 183 17.73 12.79 -9.67
C ASP A 183 17.55 11.29 -10.00
N ASP A 184 18.64 10.63 -10.38
CA ASP A 184 18.71 9.18 -10.61
C ASP A 184 19.91 8.57 -9.83
N PRO A 185 19.68 7.87 -8.71
CA PRO A 185 18.38 7.47 -8.16
C PRO A 185 17.61 8.65 -7.51
N PRO A 186 16.28 8.57 -7.40
CA PRO A 186 15.46 9.62 -6.79
C PRO A 186 15.88 9.94 -5.35
N ILE A 187 16.03 11.23 -5.04
CA ILE A 187 16.39 11.74 -3.71
C ILE A 187 15.18 12.47 -3.10
N PRO A 188 14.69 12.08 -1.91
CA PRO A 188 13.58 12.78 -1.28
C PRO A 188 14.05 14.12 -0.69
N VAL A 189 13.29 15.17 -0.96
CA VAL A 189 13.41 16.50 -0.35
C VAL A 189 12.70 16.48 1.01
N LEU A 190 13.44 16.07 2.03
CA LEU A 190 12.92 16.05 3.40
C LEU A 190 12.87 17.47 3.95
N GLN A 191 11.67 17.95 4.30
CA GLN A 191 11.52 19.15 5.11
C GLN A 191 12.03 18.90 6.53
N ASP A 192 12.53 19.95 7.20
CA ASP A 192 12.92 19.87 8.60
C ASP A 192 11.73 19.36 9.44
N PRO A 193 11.88 18.25 10.18
CA PRO A 193 10.76 17.62 10.87
C PRO A 193 10.18 18.55 11.95
N ASN A 194 8.88 18.86 11.83
CA ASN A 194 8.15 19.68 12.80
C ASN A 194 7.01 18.89 13.45
N LEU A 195 7.15 18.59 14.74
CA LEU A 195 6.12 17.86 15.51
C LEU A 195 4.77 18.58 15.56
N SER A 196 4.72 19.90 15.32
CA SER A 196 3.47 20.66 15.24
C SER A 196 2.64 20.31 14.00
N GLN A 197 3.28 19.74 12.96
CA GLN A 197 2.65 19.29 11.72
C GLN A 197 2.36 17.78 11.71
N TYR A 198 2.56 17.12 12.86
CA TYR A 198 2.30 15.69 13.01
C TYR A 198 0.86 15.33 12.54
N PRO A 199 0.70 14.26 11.73
CA PRO A 199 1.67 13.19 11.48
C PRO A 199 2.69 13.46 10.36
N TYR A 200 2.57 14.55 9.60
CA TYR A 200 3.49 14.90 8.52
C TYR A 200 4.77 15.58 9.07
N PRO A 201 5.98 15.35 8.52
CA PRO A 201 6.35 14.40 7.44
C PRO A 201 6.68 12.98 7.94
N PHE A 202 6.40 12.65 9.21
CA PHE A 202 6.78 11.37 9.84
C PHE A 202 5.97 10.17 9.34
N PHE A 203 4.82 10.42 8.72
CA PHE A 203 3.97 9.39 8.13
C PHE A 203 3.26 9.94 6.88
N ARG A 204 3.41 9.24 5.75
CA ARG A 204 2.65 9.43 4.51
C ARG A 204 1.92 8.13 4.14
N PRO A 205 0.60 8.16 3.87
CA PRO A 205 -0.11 6.99 3.33
C PRO A 205 0.48 6.56 1.98
N GLY A 206 0.54 5.26 1.71
CA GLY A 206 0.96 4.74 0.40
C GLY A 206 2.48 4.64 0.17
N TYR A 207 3.31 5.07 1.14
CA TYR A 207 4.75 4.88 1.05
C TYR A 207 5.13 3.42 1.38
N PRO A 208 5.84 2.69 0.51
CA PRO A 208 6.15 1.27 0.73
C PRO A 208 7.25 1.05 1.79
N ILE A 209 7.98 2.10 2.16
CA ILE A 209 9.12 2.01 3.10
C ILE A 209 8.68 2.44 4.49
N VAL A 210 8.73 1.51 5.44
CA VAL A 210 8.51 1.80 6.87
C VAL A 210 9.87 1.87 7.56
N ALA A 211 10.29 3.05 7.99
CA ALA A 211 11.51 3.22 8.75
C ALA A 211 11.28 2.89 10.24
N PRO A 212 12.26 2.27 10.94
CA PRO A 212 12.20 2.14 12.39
C PRO A 212 12.15 3.52 13.05
N VAL A 213 11.27 3.69 14.04
CA VAL A 213 11.02 4.97 14.71
C VAL A 213 11.49 4.89 16.17
N ILE A 214 12.37 5.82 16.54
CA ILE A 214 12.82 6.00 17.92
C ILE A 214 12.18 7.27 18.48
N ILE A 215 11.41 7.12 19.56
CA ILE A 215 10.86 8.24 20.34
C ILE A 215 11.81 8.51 21.51
N GLY A 216 12.59 9.59 21.38
CA GLY A 216 13.52 10.05 22.42
C GLY A 216 12.79 10.78 23.55
N ILE A 217 12.94 10.31 24.79
CA ILE A 217 12.42 10.96 26.00
C ILE A 217 13.56 11.50 26.88
N PRO A 218 13.33 12.51 27.74
CA PRO A 218 14.33 12.99 28.67
C PRO A 218 14.88 11.89 29.58
N ASP A 219 16.11 12.07 30.06
CA ASP A 219 16.80 11.07 30.91
C ASP A 219 16.09 10.82 32.24
N ASN A 220 15.42 11.85 32.75
CA ASN A 220 14.57 11.83 33.94
C ASN A 220 13.14 12.20 33.51
N PRO A 221 12.38 11.27 32.90
CA PRO A 221 11.08 11.59 32.34
C PRO A 221 10.06 11.84 33.44
N THR A 222 9.21 12.83 33.21
CA THR A 222 8.00 13.07 34.01
C THR A 222 6.85 12.17 33.53
N GLY A 223 5.75 12.15 34.27
CA GLY A 223 4.53 11.45 33.83
C GLY A 223 3.97 12.02 32.52
N ASP A 224 4.13 13.33 32.31
CA ASP A 224 3.69 14.00 31.09
C ASP A 224 4.56 13.60 29.88
N ASP A 225 5.87 13.47 30.07
CA ASP A 225 6.79 13.02 29.01
C ASP A 225 6.47 11.60 28.54
N LEU A 226 6.21 10.69 29.48
CA LEU A 226 5.81 9.32 29.17
C LEU A 226 4.45 9.30 28.46
N THR A 227 3.49 10.09 28.95
CA THR A 227 2.16 10.19 28.34
C THR A 227 2.25 10.68 26.90
N ALA A 228 3.03 11.73 26.63
CA ALA A 228 3.25 12.25 25.29
C ALA A 228 3.91 11.21 24.38
N ALA A 229 4.94 10.51 24.87
CA ALA A 229 5.62 9.46 24.10
C ALA A 229 4.68 8.31 23.72
N TYR A 230 3.84 7.84 24.66
CA TYR A 230 2.86 6.79 24.38
C TYR A 230 1.73 7.25 23.45
N GLN A 231 1.31 8.51 23.53
CA GLN A 231 0.33 9.07 22.59
C GLN A 231 0.88 9.10 21.16
N LEU A 232 2.14 9.51 20.97
CA LEU A 232 2.81 9.49 19.66
C LEU A 232 2.95 8.05 19.13
N ALA A 233 3.39 7.12 19.98
CA ALA A 233 3.52 5.71 19.62
C ALA A 233 2.18 5.10 19.18
N THR A 234 1.11 5.37 19.93
CA THR A 234 -0.24 4.90 19.59
C THR A 234 -0.76 5.57 18.31
N GLY A 235 -0.51 6.87 18.15
CA GLY A 235 -0.87 7.61 16.94
C GLY A 235 -0.26 7.02 15.68
N LEU A 236 1.04 6.68 15.73
CA LEU A 236 1.72 5.99 14.64
C LEU A 236 1.16 4.59 14.45
N ALA A 237 1.03 3.80 15.51
CA ALA A 237 0.51 2.42 15.43
C ALA A 237 -0.89 2.31 14.81
N THR A 238 -1.74 3.34 14.94
CA THR A 238 -3.07 3.37 14.29
C THR A 238 -3.03 3.69 12.79
N ARG A 239 -1.91 4.21 12.28
CA ARG A 239 -1.77 4.70 10.90
C ARG A 239 -1.01 3.74 10.00
N VAL A 240 -0.23 2.83 10.57
CA VAL A 240 0.55 1.87 9.81
C VAL A 240 0.05 0.45 10.09
N PHE A 241 -0.01 -0.38 9.05
CA PHE A 241 -0.17 -1.83 9.18
C PHE A 241 1.20 -2.46 9.51
N PHE A 242 1.79 -2.21 10.70
CA PHE A 242 3.08 -2.80 11.08
C PHE A 242 3.00 -3.75 12.30
N GLU A 243 4.07 -4.51 12.50
CA GLU A 243 4.47 -5.08 13.79
C GLU A 243 5.02 -3.95 14.70
N LEU A 244 4.49 -3.84 15.93
CA LEU A 244 4.83 -2.78 16.89
C LEU A 244 6.34 -2.71 17.25
N ASP A 245 7.11 -3.72 16.87
CA ASP A 245 8.53 -3.89 17.18
C ASP A 245 9.44 -2.83 16.53
N LEU A 246 8.92 -2.07 15.55
CA LEU A 246 9.62 -0.97 14.88
C LEU A 246 9.50 0.38 15.59
N VAL A 247 8.65 0.53 16.63
CA VAL A 247 8.52 1.77 17.42
C VAL A 247 9.14 1.58 18.81
N ARG A 248 10.19 2.35 19.10
CA ARG A 248 10.95 2.22 20.36
C ARG A 248 10.95 3.53 21.14
N ILE A 249 10.55 3.50 22.40
CA ILE A 249 10.68 4.64 23.32
C ILE A 249 11.99 4.47 24.11
N ARG A 250 12.90 5.44 24.00
CA ARG A 250 14.24 5.38 24.61
C ARG A 250 14.62 6.71 25.24
N ARG A 251 15.41 6.68 26.30
CA ARG A 251 15.99 7.91 26.85
C ARG A 251 17.07 8.43 25.93
N VAL A 252 17.14 9.74 25.76
CA VAL A 252 18.09 10.39 24.84
C VAL A 252 19.54 10.03 25.17
N ASN A 253 19.94 9.99 26.46
CA ASN A 253 21.29 9.58 26.85
C ASN A 253 21.67 8.13 26.54
N THR A 254 20.70 7.32 26.11
CA THR A 254 20.96 5.93 25.75
C THR A 254 20.98 5.70 24.24
N LEU A 255 20.83 6.77 23.44
CA LEU A 255 20.99 6.75 22.00
C LEU A 255 22.48 6.94 21.66
N THR A 256 22.99 6.10 20.77
CA THR A 256 24.36 6.20 20.27
C THR A 256 24.45 7.20 19.12
N ASP A 257 25.62 7.81 18.92
CA ASP A 257 25.86 8.73 17.80
C ASP A 257 25.64 8.06 16.44
N ASP A 258 25.91 6.76 16.33
CA ASP A 258 25.69 5.98 15.11
C ASP A 258 24.20 5.68 14.87
N GLU A 259 23.37 5.57 15.91
CA GLU A 259 21.91 5.55 15.76
C GLU A 259 21.40 6.92 15.31
N LEU A 260 21.88 8.01 15.90
CA LEU A 260 21.47 9.37 15.51
C LEU A 260 21.84 9.70 14.07
N ARG A 261 23.02 9.26 13.59
CA ARG A 261 23.45 9.47 12.20
C ARG A 261 22.71 8.60 11.18
N ARG A 262 22.17 7.44 11.58
CA ARG A 262 21.38 6.55 10.70
C ARG A 262 19.96 7.07 10.45
N HIS A 263 19.50 8.01 11.26
CA HIS A 263 18.15 8.59 11.22
C HIS A 263 18.13 10.08 10.79
N GLN A 264 19.26 10.60 10.30
CA GLN A 264 19.41 11.91 9.66
C GLN A 264 19.53 11.73 8.15
#